data_AF-A0A316MLF1-F1
#
_entry.id   AF-A0A316MLF1-F1
#
_cell.length_a   1.000
_cell.length_b   1.000
_cell.length_c   1.000
_cell.angle_alpha   90.00
_cell.angle_beta   90.00
_cell.angle_gamma   90.00
#
_symmetry.space_group_name_H-M   'P 1'
#
loop_
_entity.id
_entity.type
_entity.pdbx_description
1 polymer ?
#
loop_
_entity_poly.entity_id
_entity_poly.type
_entity_poly.pdbx_seq_one_letter_code
_entity_poly.pdbx_strand_id
1 'polypeptide(L)'
;MKKQLVSILTAGCLMAAMVPAAFAADATMSEDAFRSAVAEGGAVTMTGDVTLNSTLEIKDGVTINGNGYTITYTPNTQTYAIDVQTNEPVTFQNVTIDATVGSMTSGISAQNCIPDLTLDKTTLNVMRWGIAFNPTDDGAELNVMNYSVIQNKRVSDYETEAAYGDYRGISLYDATAACVNVTNSTIQGFGYTINLTGTKENDVRDFKGTKIDVSNSKLMGWTALNIWTCNTVFDIADSELRGINTSNGSSDGFAAVVLNDNIYGNLEKPLYNTLTFTGGSIGGYKYGTASEGLIRAGNQLETHIKFVESDDTGKVYFKSNVPNSHFTFTGNLEPELIENYLYLSQKVTGIENIVTQFPAATYNGESQFSYEIIE
;
A
#
# COMPACT_ATOMS: atom_id res chain seq x y z
N MET A 1 -23.64 -48.86 38.41
CA MET A 1 -24.86 -48.05 38.19
C MET A 1 -24.38 -46.67 37.77
N LYS A 2 -24.32 -46.39 36.46
CA LYS A 2 -25.37 -45.78 35.61
C LYS A 2 -25.23 -44.24 35.55
N LYS A 3 -24.78 -43.78 34.37
CA LYS A 3 -25.22 -42.61 33.57
C LYS A 3 -25.03 -41.23 34.22
N GLN A 4 -24.37 -40.23 33.63
CA GLN A 4 -24.40 -39.69 32.24
C GLN A 4 -22.97 -39.16 31.92
N LEU A 5 -22.25 -39.43 30.81
CA LEU A 5 -22.47 -39.36 29.35
C LEU A 5 -22.65 -37.94 28.77
N VAL A 6 -21.56 -37.49 28.11
CA VAL A 6 -21.46 -36.71 26.84
C VAL A 6 -21.56 -35.18 26.87
N SER A 7 -20.45 -34.51 26.51
CA SER A 7 -20.33 -33.63 25.32
C SER A 7 -18.96 -32.91 25.32
N ILE A 8 -17.91 -33.48 24.72
CA ILE A 8 -17.34 -33.15 23.38
C ILE A 8 -16.55 -31.82 23.44
N LEU A 9 -15.21 -31.82 23.50
CA LEU A 9 -14.29 -32.23 22.43
C LEU A 9 -14.65 -31.64 21.05
N THR A 10 -14.96 -30.33 21.02
CA THR A 10 -15.18 -29.53 19.80
C THR A 10 -14.26 -28.30 19.83
N ALA A 11 -12.96 -28.53 19.74
CA ALA A 11 -11.98 -27.45 19.54
C ALA A 11 -10.81 -27.85 18.62
N GLY A 12 -10.87 -29.03 17.96
CA GLY A 12 -9.73 -29.56 17.21
C GLY A 12 -10.02 -30.14 15.82
N CYS A 13 -11.27 -30.36 15.42
CA CYS A 13 -11.59 -31.03 14.15
C CYS A 13 -12.94 -30.56 13.58
N LEU A 14 -13.09 -29.34 13.06
CA LEU A 14 -14.14 -28.97 12.09
C LEU A 14 -14.02 -27.50 11.62
N MET A 15 -12.90 -27.17 10.99
CA MET A 15 -12.87 -26.15 9.92
C MET A 15 -12.17 -26.73 8.67
N ALA A 16 -12.26 -28.05 8.50
CA ALA A 16 -12.35 -28.64 7.16
C ALA A 16 -13.80 -28.49 6.68
N ALA A 17 -14.31 -27.25 6.68
CA ALA A 17 -15.37 -26.90 5.76
C ALA A 17 -14.69 -27.01 4.40
N MET A 18 -15.00 -28.11 3.74
CA MET A 18 -14.70 -28.42 2.35
C MET A 18 -14.56 -27.12 1.56
N VAL A 19 -13.32 -26.66 1.37
CA VAL A 19 -12.99 -25.97 0.14
C VAL A 19 -13.36 -27.04 -0.88
N PRO A 20 -14.33 -26.84 -1.78
CA PRO A 20 -14.13 -27.45 -3.07
C PRO A 20 -12.81 -26.82 -3.52
N ALA A 21 -11.70 -27.51 -3.28
CA ALA A 21 -10.71 -27.63 -4.32
C ALA A 21 -11.45 -28.31 -5.47
N ALA A 22 -12.36 -27.56 -6.09
CA ALA A 22 -12.54 -27.63 -7.50
C ALA A 22 -11.13 -27.32 -7.99
N PHE A 23 -10.39 -28.40 -8.26
CA PHE A 23 -9.56 -28.41 -9.43
C PHE A 23 -10.44 -27.77 -10.51
N ALA A 24 -10.27 -26.46 -10.69
CA ALA A 24 -10.56 -25.82 -11.95
C ALA A 24 -9.74 -26.67 -12.93
N ALA A 25 -10.40 -27.67 -13.51
CA ALA A 25 -9.98 -28.23 -14.77
C ALA A 25 -9.70 -27.03 -15.70
N ASP A 26 -8.75 -27.17 -16.63
CA ASP A 26 -8.34 -26.17 -17.62
C ASP A 26 -9.52 -25.66 -18.48
N ALA A 27 -10.50 -25.03 -17.85
CA ALA A 27 -11.67 -24.44 -18.45
C ALA A 27 -11.18 -23.09 -18.94
N THR A 28 -11.25 -22.89 -20.25
CA THR A 28 -10.92 -21.61 -20.86
C THR A 28 -12.22 -20.91 -21.24
N MET A 29 -12.34 -19.65 -20.83
CA MET A 29 -13.39 -18.74 -21.28
C MET A 29 -12.88 -17.99 -22.53
N SER A 30 -13.74 -17.84 -23.54
CA SER A 30 -13.42 -17.03 -24.71
C SER A 30 -13.23 -15.56 -24.32
N GLU A 31 -12.17 -14.92 -24.83
CA GLU A 31 -11.91 -13.49 -24.64
C GLU A 31 -13.09 -12.64 -25.12
N ASP A 32 -13.64 -12.94 -26.31
CA ASP A 32 -14.78 -12.20 -26.87
C ASP A 32 -16.03 -12.30 -26.00
N ALA A 33 -16.30 -13.50 -25.46
CA ALA A 33 -17.43 -13.72 -24.57
C ALA A 33 -17.24 -12.96 -23.25
N PHE A 34 -16.03 -12.97 -22.70
CA PHE A 34 -15.71 -12.24 -21.48
C PHE A 34 -15.84 -10.74 -21.67
N ARG A 35 -15.25 -10.18 -22.74
CA ARG A 35 -15.36 -8.77 -23.09
C ARG A 35 -16.81 -8.33 -23.30
N SER A 36 -17.61 -9.16 -23.98
CA SER A 36 -19.02 -8.85 -24.22
C SER A 36 -19.82 -8.80 -22.92
N ALA A 37 -19.58 -9.75 -22.00
CA ALA A 37 -20.23 -9.76 -20.69
C ALA A 37 -19.82 -8.56 -19.83
N VAL A 38 -18.53 -8.19 -19.85
CA VAL A 38 -18.03 -7.01 -19.12
C VAL A 38 -18.62 -5.71 -19.70
N ALA A 39 -18.74 -5.60 -21.02
CA ALA A 39 -19.35 -4.45 -21.68
C ALA A 39 -20.87 -4.34 -21.47
N GLU A 40 -21.56 -5.44 -21.16
CA GLU A 40 -22.97 -5.42 -20.75
C GLU A 40 -23.14 -4.88 -19.31
N GLY A 41 -22.08 -4.94 -18.49
CA GLY A 41 -22.07 -4.51 -17.10
C GLY A 41 -22.78 -5.51 -16.17
N GLY A 42 -23.11 -5.06 -14.95
CA GLY A 42 -23.81 -5.89 -13.97
C GLY A 42 -22.92 -6.99 -13.41
N ALA A 43 -23.40 -8.25 -13.40
CA ALA A 43 -22.68 -9.37 -12.79
C ALA A 43 -22.09 -10.31 -13.85
N VAL A 44 -20.77 -10.44 -13.86
CA VAL A 44 -20.02 -11.34 -14.74
C VAL A 44 -19.41 -12.46 -13.89
N THR A 45 -19.73 -13.71 -14.21
CA THR A 45 -19.10 -14.88 -13.57
C THR A 45 -18.18 -15.57 -14.56
N MET A 46 -16.90 -15.66 -14.24
CA MET A 46 -15.94 -16.40 -15.06
C MET A 46 -16.23 -17.91 -15.00
N THR A 47 -16.30 -18.53 -16.18
CA THR A 47 -16.50 -19.98 -16.33
C THR A 47 -15.20 -20.74 -16.62
N GLY A 48 -14.10 -20.00 -16.75
CA GLY A 48 -12.76 -20.49 -17.05
C GLY A 48 -11.74 -19.36 -17.07
N ASP A 49 -10.46 -19.71 -17.17
CA ASP A 49 -9.36 -18.75 -17.39
C ASP A 49 -9.56 -18.02 -18.72
N VAL A 50 -9.23 -16.74 -18.76
CA VAL A 50 -9.29 -15.91 -19.97
C VAL A 50 -7.93 -15.31 -20.26
N THR A 51 -7.56 -15.28 -21.55
CA THR A 51 -6.37 -14.57 -22.01
C THR A 51 -6.81 -13.28 -22.70
N LEU A 52 -6.28 -12.14 -22.27
CA LEU A 52 -6.48 -10.83 -22.86
C LEU A 52 -5.29 -10.49 -23.76
N ASN A 53 -5.52 -10.30 -25.05
CA ASN A 53 -4.47 -9.91 -26.01
C ASN A 53 -4.25 -8.38 -26.10
N SER A 54 -5.11 -7.62 -25.43
CA SER A 54 -5.18 -6.16 -25.39
C SER A 54 -5.88 -5.71 -24.12
N THR A 55 -5.80 -4.43 -23.77
CA THR A 55 -6.43 -3.88 -22.56
C THR A 55 -7.94 -4.14 -22.54
N LEU A 56 -8.47 -4.51 -21.39
CA LEU A 56 -9.91 -4.56 -21.14
C LEU A 56 -10.39 -3.19 -20.68
N GLU A 57 -11.18 -2.51 -21.52
CA GLU A 57 -11.85 -1.27 -21.14
C GLU A 57 -13.15 -1.58 -20.38
N ILE A 58 -13.35 -0.93 -19.24
CA ILE A 58 -14.58 -1.00 -18.45
C ILE A 58 -15.22 0.39 -18.42
N LYS A 59 -16.40 0.50 -19.04
CA LYS A 59 -17.12 1.78 -19.23
C LYS A 59 -18.45 1.83 -18.47
N ASP A 60 -18.89 0.71 -17.93
CA ASP A 60 -20.11 0.57 -17.14
C ASP A 60 -19.80 -0.16 -15.83
N GLY A 61 -20.68 0.01 -14.84
CA GLY A 61 -20.55 -0.66 -13.54
C GLY A 61 -20.61 -2.17 -13.70
N VAL A 62 -19.65 -2.88 -13.10
CA VAL A 62 -19.51 -4.32 -13.26
C VAL A 62 -18.90 -4.99 -12.04
N THR A 63 -19.44 -6.14 -11.66
CA THR A 63 -18.84 -7.08 -10.71
C THR A 63 -18.36 -8.30 -11.47
N ILE A 64 -17.04 -8.47 -11.55
CA ILE A 64 -16.39 -9.62 -12.16
C ILE A 64 -16.05 -10.60 -11.03
N ASN A 65 -16.85 -11.66 -10.89
CA ASN A 65 -16.55 -12.79 -10.04
C ASN A 65 -15.69 -13.80 -10.82
N GLY A 66 -14.41 -13.86 -10.48
CA GLY A 66 -13.45 -14.76 -11.09
C GLY A 66 -13.66 -16.22 -10.74
N ASN A 67 -14.41 -16.56 -9.69
CA ASN A 67 -14.63 -17.94 -9.26
C ASN A 67 -13.31 -18.74 -9.09
N GLY A 68 -12.22 -18.07 -8.75
CA GLY A 68 -10.87 -18.64 -8.61
C GLY A 68 -10.06 -18.72 -9.91
N TYR A 69 -10.62 -18.32 -11.05
CA TYR A 69 -9.95 -18.30 -12.35
C TYR A 69 -9.03 -17.08 -12.53
N THR A 70 -8.25 -17.13 -13.59
CA THR A 70 -7.22 -16.15 -13.95
C THR A 70 -7.56 -15.40 -15.23
N ILE A 71 -7.34 -14.09 -15.19
CA ILE A 71 -7.27 -13.19 -16.35
C ILE A 71 -5.78 -13.00 -16.67
N THR A 72 -5.28 -13.65 -17.72
CA THR A 72 -3.88 -13.52 -18.15
C THR A 72 -3.77 -12.45 -19.23
N TYR A 73 -2.90 -11.46 -19.04
CA TYR A 73 -2.68 -10.39 -20.01
C TYR A 73 -1.42 -10.63 -20.85
N THR A 74 -1.61 -10.89 -22.14
CA THR A 74 -0.55 -11.19 -23.11
C THR A 74 -0.57 -10.18 -24.27
N PRO A 75 -0.24 -8.91 -24.03
CA PRO A 75 -0.44 -7.86 -25.03
C PRO A 75 0.64 -7.84 -26.10
N ASN A 76 0.29 -7.30 -27.27
CA ASN A 76 1.28 -6.88 -28.26
C ASN A 76 2.02 -5.59 -27.84
N THR A 77 1.33 -4.69 -27.10
CA THR A 77 1.87 -3.43 -26.57
C THR A 77 1.72 -3.40 -25.06
N GLN A 78 2.84 -3.30 -24.34
CA GLN A 78 2.84 -3.35 -22.88
C GLN A 78 2.25 -2.06 -22.27
N THR A 79 1.08 -2.19 -21.64
CA THR A 79 0.37 -1.12 -20.94
C THR A 79 -0.31 -1.67 -19.68
N TYR A 80 -1.54 -1.28 -19.38
CA TYR A 80 -2.39 -1.86 -18.34
C TYR A 80 -3.22 -3.01 -18.90
N ALA A 81 -3.41 -4.06 -18.09
CA ALA A 81 -4.33 -5.14 -18.42
C ALA A 81 -5.79 -4.65 -18.44
N ILE A 82 -6.15 -3.77 -17.51
CA ILE A 82 -7.49 -3.22 -17.32
C ILE A 82 -7.43 -1.69 -17.34
N ASP A 83 -8.40 -1.05 -17.99
CA ASP A 83 -8.62 0.40 -17.93
C ASP A 83 -10.07 0.71 -17.53
N VAL A 84 -10.25 1.25 -16.34
CA VAL A 84 -11.54 1.64 -15.76
C VAL A 84 -11.80 3.11 -16.09
N GLN A 85 -12.90 3.37 -16.78
CA GLN A 85 -13.30 4.69 -17.30
C GLN A 85 -14.77 5.02 -16.96
N THR A 86 -15.23 4.57 -15.81
CA THR A 86 -16.62 4.76 -15.35
C THR A 86 -16.67 5.28 -13.93
N ASN A 87 -17.72 6.05 -13.62
CA ASN A 87 -18.05 6.49 -12.27
C ASN A 87 -18.89 5.46 -11.51
N GLU A 88 -19.38 4.44 -12.22
CA GLU A 88 -20.15 3.36 -11.60
C GLU A 88 -19.20 2.37 -10.91
N PRO A 89 -19.67 1.64 -9.88
CA PRO A 89 -18.83 0.70 -9.14
C PRO A 89 -18.26 -0.42 -10.02
N VAL A 90 -16.95 -0.66 -9.90
CA VAL A 90 -16.24 -1.77 -10.54
C VAL A 90 -15.63 -2.66 -9.46
N THR A 91 -16.01 -3.94 -9.45
CA THR A 91 -15.54 -4.92 -8.47
C THR A 91 -14.88 -6.10 -9.15
N PHE A 92 -13.66 -6.42 -8.73
CA PHE A 92 -13.00 -7.69 -8.99
C PHE A 92 -13.10 -8.57 -7.74
N GLN A 93 -13.69 -9.76 -7.88
CA GLN A 93 -13.90 -10.67 -6.76
C GLN A 93 -13.31 -12.05 -7.06
N ASN A 94 -12.50 -12.59 -6.14
CA ASN A 94 -12.02 -13.98 -6.19
C ASN A 94 -11.38 -14.32 -7.56
N VAL A 95 -10.50 -13.45 -8.03
CA VAL A 95 -9.88 -13.53 -9.36
C VAL A 95 -8.37 -13.28 -9.26
N THR A 96 -7.60 -13.90 -10.14
CA THR A 96 -6.20 -13.50 -10.38
C THR A 96 -6.13 -12.70 -11.67
N ILE A 97 -5.48 -11.55 -11.65
CA ILE A 97 -5.09 -10.80 -12.85
C ILE A 97 -3.58 -10.92 -12.99
N ASP A 98 -3.14 -11.61 -14.04
CA ASP A 98 -1.73 -11.85 -14.31
C ASP A 98 -1.23 -11.01 -15.50
N ALA A 99 -0.61 -9.87 -15.18
CA ALA A 99 -0.02 -8.94 -16.12
C ALA A 99 1.51 -8.99 -16.05
N THR A 100 2.08 -10.17 -16.26
CA THR A 100 3.54 -10.42 -16.15
C THR A 100 4.27 -10.60 -17.47
N VAL A 101 3.57 -10.57 -18.60
CA VAL A 101 4.17 -10.72 -19.93
C VAL A 101 4.86 -9.43 -20.37
N GLY A 102 6.17 -9.35 -20.08
CA GLY A 102 7.03 -8.23 -20.44
C GLY A 102 7.31 -7.31 -19.25
N SER A 103 8.38 -6.51 -19.33
CA SER A 103 8.87 -5.75 -18.18
C SER A 103 8.04 -4.50 -17.85
N MET A 104 7.18 -4.04 -18.75
CA MET A 104 6.42 -2.78 -18.64
C MET A 104 4.92 -2.99 -18.51
N THR A 105 4.45 -4.21 -18.24
CA THR A 105 3.03 -4.49 -18.00
C THR A 105 2.60 -4.10 -16.60
N SER A 106 1.46 -3.42 -16.55
CA SER A 106 0.79 -2.94 -15.35
C SER A 106 -0.57 -3.58 -15.20
N GLY A 107 -1.13 -3.49 -14.00
CA GLY A 107 -2.42 -4.08 -13.66
C GLY A 107 -3.59 -3.27 -14.16
N ILE A 108 -4.01 -2.30 -13.34
CA ILE A 108 -5.23 -1.53 -13.53
C ILE A 108 -4.87 -0.05 -13.67
N SER A 109 -5.45 0.59 -14.68
CA SER A 109 -5.58 2.04 -14.77
C SER A 109 -7.02 2.41 -14.41
N ALA A 110 -7.19 3.38 -13.53
CA ALA A 110 -8.49 3.95 -13.17
C ALA A 110 -8.39 5.46 -13.36
N GLN A 111 -8.94 5.94 -14.48
CA GLN A 111 -8.70 7.29 -15.00
C GLN A 111 -9.85 7.76 -15.89
N ASN A 112 -9.88 9.06 -16.19
CA ASN A 112 -10.94 9.69 -17.01
C ASN A 112 -12.35 9.56 -16.40
N CYS A 113 -12.43 9.27 -15.11
CA CYS A 113 -13.66 9.14 -14.33
C CYS A 113 -13.38 9.50 -12.86
N ILE A 114 -14.39 9.42 -12.00
CA ILE A 114 -14.27 9.38 -10.54
C ILE A 114 -14.44 7.90 -10.15
N PRO A 115 -13.35 7.10 -10.07
CA PRO A 115 -13.48 5.66 -9.90
C PRO A 115 -14.07 5.27 -8.54
N ASP A 116 -14.90 4.24 -8.55
CA ASP A 116 -15.23 3.41 -7.38
C ASP A 116 -14.75 1.97 -7.71
N LEU A 117 -13.55 1.64 -7.24
CA LEU A 117 -12.86 0.39 -7.58
C LEU A 117 -12.67 -0.49 -6.34
N THR A 118 -13.16 -1.73 -6.41
CA THR A 118 -13.00 -2.72 -5.34
C THR A 118 -12.26 -3.97 -5.82
N LEU A 119 -11.23 -4.36 -5.08
CA LEU A 119 -10.51 -5.63 -5.18
C LEU A 119 -10.81 -6.46 -3.93
N ASP A 120 -11.71 -7.43 -4.08
CA ASP A 120 -12.13 -8.35 -3.01
C ASP A 120 -11.55 -9.74 -3.25
N LYS A 121 -10.63 -10.19 -2.40
CA LYS A 121 -9.94 -11.48 -2.59
C LYS A 121 -9.33 -11.62 -3.99
N THR A 122 -8.69 -10.55 -4.46
CA THR A 122 -8.10 -10.46 -5.80
C THR A 122 -6.58 -10.50 -5.71
N THR A 123 -5.95 -11.28 -6.59
CA THR A 123 -4.49 -11.26 -6.77
C THR A 123 -4.13 -10.51 -8.04
N LEU A 124 -3.27 -9.49 -7.94
CA LEU A 124 -2.77 -8.71 -9.06
C LEU A 124 -1.26 -8.90 -9.18
N ASN A 125 -0.84 -9.64 -10.21
CA ASN A 125 0.56 -9.88 -10.53
C ASN A 125 0.99 -8.93 -11.64
N VAL A 126 2.01 -8.11 -11.40
CA VAL A 126 2.44 -7.08 -12.37
C VAL A 126 3.96 -7.01 -12.48
N MET A 127 4.47 -6.40 -13.54
CA MET A 127 5.90 -6.11 -13.69
C MET A 127 6.22 -4.64 -13.44
N ARG A 128 5.27 -3.72 -13.63
CA ARG A 128 5.49 -2.29 -13.45
C ARG A 128 4.63 -1.67 -12.35
N TRP A 129 3.38 -1.32 -12.64
CA TRP A 129 2.47 -0.69 -11.68
C TRP A 129 1.30 -1.62 -11.36
N GLY A 130 0.89 -1.69 -10.09
CA GLY A 130 -0.33 -2.37 -9.67
C GLY A 130 -1.55 -1.60 -10.16
N ILE A 131 -1.83 -0.48 -9.50
CA ILE A 131 -2.95 0.40 -9.79
C ILE A 131 -2.43 1.82 -10.05
N ALA A 132 -2.78 2.40 -11.19
CA ALA A 132 -2.70 3.83 -11.43
C ALA A 132 -4.09 4.44 -11.18
N PHE A 133 -4.21 5.29 -10.16
CA PHE A 133 -5.46 5.85 -9.68
C PHE A 133 -5.43 7.38 -9.86
N ASN A 134 -6.05 7.82 -10.94
CA ASN A 134 -5.95 9.19 -11.46
C ASN A 134 -7.37 9.73 -11.72
N PRO A 135 -8.16 10.00 -10.67
CA PRO A 135 -9.52 10.49 -10.84
C PRO A 135 -9.55 11.88 -11.49
N THR A 136 -10.66 12.20 -12.15
CA THR A 136 -10.86 13.51 -12.79
C THR A 136 -11.45 14.56 -11.87
N ASP A 137 -11.98 14.16 -10.71
CA ASP A 137 -12.61 15.04 -9.72
C ASP A 137 -12.53 14.41 -8.32
N ASP A 138 -13.00 15.17 -7.33
CA ASP A 138 -13.01 14.82 -5.92
C ASP A 138 -13.84 13.56 -5.62
N GLY A 139 -13.47 12.81 -4.58
CA GLY A 139 -14.35 11.79 -3.96
C GLY A 139 -14.26 10.38 -4.51
N ALA A 140 -13.21 10.06 -5.27
CA ALA A 140 -12.98 8.70 -5.76
C ALA A 140 -12.68 7.70 -4.64
N GLU A 141 -13.02 6.42 -4.86
CA GLU A 141 -12.89 5.34 -3.88
C GLU A 141 -12.07 4.16 -4.43
N LEU A 142 -11.15 3.64 -3.61
CA LEU A 142 -10.39 2.43 -3.88
C LEU A 142 -10.40 1.52 -2.64
N ASN A 143 -10.92 0.31 -2.80
CA ASN A 143 -10.98 -0.71 -1.76
C ASN A 143 -10.12 -1.92 -2.15
N VAL A 144 -9.11 -2.25 -1.34
CA VAL A 144 -8.31 -3.48 -1.47
C VAL A 144 -8.51 -4.31 -0.21
N MET A 145 -9.26 -5.40 -0.32
CA MET A 145 -9.78 -6.08 0.85
C MET A 145 -9.80 -7.61 0.78
N ASN A 146 -9.99 -8.23 1.94
CA ASN A 146 -10.24 -9.68 2.10
C ASN A 146 -9.16 -10.56 1.49
N TYR A 147 -7.92 -10.39 1.96
CA TYR A 147 -6.75 -11.15 1.49
C TYR A 147 -6.41 -10.88 0.03
N SER A 148 -6.76 -9.70 -0.47
CA SER A 148 -6.25 -9.23 -1.76
C SER A 148 -4.74 -9.03 -1.72
N VAL A 149 -4.08 -9.32 -2.83
CA VAL A 149 -2.63 -9.21 -2.98
C VAL A 149 -2.31 -8.42 -4.25
N ILE A 150 -1.58 -7.32 -4.12
CA ILE A 150 -0.99 -6.61 -5.26
C ILE A 150 0.51 -6.83 -5.18
N GLN A 151 1.13 -7.43 -6.19
CA GLN A 151 2.54 -7.79 -6.11
C GLN A 151 3.32 -7.58 -7.40
N ASN A 152 4.52 -7.04 -7.24
CA ASN A 152 5.47 -6.93 -8.34
C ASN A 152 6.24 -8.25 -8.51
N LYS A 153 6.24 -8.82 -9.71
CA LYS A 153 6.88 -10.11 -10.02
C LYS A 153 8.33 -9.97 -10.50
N ARG A 154 8.92 -8.78 -10.41
CA ARG A 154 10.37 -8.57 -10.61
C ARG A 154 11.22 -9.13 -9.47
N VAL A 155 10.62 -9.34 -8.31
CA VAL A 155 11.26 -9.93 -7.13
C VAL A 155 10.48 -11.18 -6.70
N SER A 156 11.12 -12.02 -5.90
CA SER A 156 10.54 -13.30 -5.48
C SER A 156 10.52 -13.49 -3.97
N ASP A 157 11.43 -12.84 -3.24
CA ASP A 157 11.41 -12.82 -1.78
C ASP A 157 10.92 -11.46 -1.28
N TYR A 158 9.61 -11.33 -1.07
CA TYR A 158 8.97 -10.09 -0.66
C TYR A 158 9.33 -9.59 0.75
N GLU A 159 9.99 -10.43 1.55
CA GLU A 159 10.43 -10.06 2.90
C GLU A 159 11.83 -9.41 2.88
N THR A 160 12.61 -9.64 1.83
CA THR A 160 14.00 -9.18 1.71
C THR A 160 14.33 -8.43 0.40
N GLU A 161 13.43 -8.44 -0.58
CA GLU A 161 13.62 -7.81 -1.90
C GLU A 161 12.50 -6.82 -2.24
N ALA A 162 12.85 -5.77 -2.97
CA ALA A 162 11.93 -4.85 -3.60
C ALA A 162 12.48 -4.38 -4.96
N ALA A 163 11.59 -4.06 -5.91
CA ALA A 163 11.98 -3.50 -7.18
C ALA A 163 12.34 -2.00 -7.04
N TYR A 164 13.59 -1.59 -7.30
CA TYR A 164 14.00 -0.17 -7.19
C TYR A 164 13.48 0.71 -8.31
N GLY A 165 13.14 1.95 -7.95
CA GLY A 165 12.74 2.98 -8.90
C GLY A 165 11.23 3.07 -9.07
N ASP A 166 10.79 3.47 -10.27
CA ASP A 166 9.41 3.86 -10.53
C ASP A 166 8.46 2.67 -10.75
N TYR A 167 8.43 1.75 -9.78
CA TYR A 167 7.52 0.62 -9.70
C TYR A 167 6.58 0.84 -8.52
N ARG A 168 5.27 0.94 -8.78
CA ARG A 168 4.29 1.42 -7.80
C ARG A 168 3.20 0.38 -7.56
N GLY A 169 2.88 0.10 -6.29
CA GLY A 169 1.75 -0.75 -5.94
C GLY A 169 0.45 -0.02 -6.26
N ILE A 170 0.20 1.08 -5.56
CA ILE A 170 -0.86 2.05 -5.83
C ILE A 170 -0.22 3.40 -6.09
N SER A 171 -0.45 3.97 -7.27
CA SER A 171 -0.02 5.32 -7.65
C SER A 171 -1.22 6.24 -7.67
N LEU A 172 -1.24 7.21 -6.76
CA LEU A 172 -2.27 8.25 -6.68
C LEU A 172 -1.75 9.52 -7.38
N TYR A 173 -2.51 10.04 -8.34
CA TYR A 173 -2.24 11.30 -9.03
C TYR A 173 -3.48 12.19 -9.00
N ASP A 174 -3.39 13.36 -8.37
CA ASP A 174 -4.51 14.30 -8.21
C ASP A 174 -5.77 13.63 -7.63
N ALA A 175 -5.57 12.64 -6.75
CA ALA A 175 -6.64 11.89 -6.11
C ALA A 175 -7.23 12.67 -4.94
N THR A 176 -7.87 13.79 -5.22
CA THR A 176 -8.35 14.76 -4.24
C THR A 176 -9.63 14.30 -3.54
N ALA A 177 -9.74 14.58 -2.23
CA ALA A 177 -10.82 14.13 -1.35
C ALA A 177 -11.18 12.63 -1.52
N ALA A 178 -10.23 11.80 -1.93
CA ALA A 178 -10.45 10.39 -2.20
C ALA A 178 -10.45 9.56 -0.91
N CYS A 179 -10.96 8.34 -1.00
CA CYS A 179 -10.91 7.34 0.07
C CYS A 179 -10.19 6.09 -0.45
N VAL A 180 -9.05 5.73 0.15
CA VAL A 180 -8.31 4.51 -0.19
C VAL A 180 -8.23 3.62 1.04
N ASN A 181 -8.86 2.45 0.95
CA ASN A 181 -8.92 1.47 2.03
C ASN A 181 -8.12 0.22 1.67
N VAL A 182 -7.18 -0.18 2.54
CA VAL A 182 -6.44 -1.43 2.43
C VAL A 182 -6.64 -2.24 3.70
N THR A 183 -7.45 -3.30 3.62
CA THR A 183 -7.89 -4.06 4.80
C THR A 183 -7.64 -5.55 4.63
N ASN A 184 -7.00 -6.19 5.63
CA ASN A 184 -6.66 -7.61 5.60
C ASN A 184 -5.93 -8.02 4.30
N SER A 185 -5.05 -7.18 3.77
CA SER A 185 -4.49 -7.33 2.41
C SER A 185 -2.98 -7.09 2.38
N THR A 186 -2.35 -7.39 1.23
CA THR A 186 -0.90 -7.23 1.06
C THR A 186 -0.58 -6.51 -0.24
N ILE A 187 0.31 -5.52 -0.16
CA ILE A 187 0.90 -4.87 -1.34
C ILE A 187 2.41 -4.98 -1.22
N GLN A 188 3.07 -5.63 -2.19
CA GLN A 188 4.46 -6.07 -1.99
C GLN A 188 5.38 -6.05 -3.22
N GLY A 189 6.67 -5.88 -2.98
CA GLY A 189 7.76 -5.99 -3.96
C GLY A 189 7.96 -4.76 -4.84
N PHE A 190 7.27 -3.65 -4.54
CA PHE A 190 7.34 -2.42 -5.33
C PHE A 190 8.46 -1.49 -4.85
N GLY A 191 8.82 -0.54 -5.70
CA GLY A 191 9.63 0.60 -5.27
C GLY A 191 8.84 1.43 -4.27
N TYR A 192 7.63 1.83 -4.65
CA TYR A 192 6.70 2.54 -3.77
C TYR A 192 5.42 1.71 -3.64
N THR A 193 5.12 1.24 -2.44
CA THR A 193 3.90 0.48 -2.20
C THR A 193 2.67 1.36 -2.42
N ILE A 194 2.60 2.52 -1.75
CA ILE A 194 1.64 3.59 -2.05
C ILE A 194 2.43 4.87 -2.32
N ASN A 195 2.18 5.49 -3.47
CA ASN A 195 2.82 6.73 -3.89
C ASN A 195 1.77 7.81 -4.13
N LEU A 196 1.89 8.94 -3.45
CA LEU A 196 1.03 10.10 -3.61
C LEU A 196 1.80 11.22 -4.31
N THR A 197 1.29 11.71 -5.43
CA THR A 197 1.81 12.88 -6.15
C THR A 197 0.68 13.53 -6.95
N GLY A 198 1.00 14.53 -7.75
CA GLY A 198 0.02 15.28 -8.50
C GLY A 198 0.57 16.55 -9.12
N THR A 199 -0.36 17.32 -9.68
CA THR A 199 -0.16 18.65 -10.19
C THR A 199 0.13 19.60 -9.02
N LYS A 200 1.17 20.42 -9.19
CA LYS A 200 1.56 21.41 -8.18
C LYS A 200 0.86 22.74 -8.47
N GLU A 201 0.07 23.22 -7.52
CA GLU A 201 -0.60 24.52 -7.54
C GLU A 201 -0.18 25.31 -6.29
N ASN A 202 0.22 26.58 -6.45
CA ASN A 202 0.71 27.42 -5.35
C ASN A 202 1.79 26.73 -4.49
N ASP A 203 2.76 26.11 -5.16
CA ASP A 203 3.87 25.33 -4.59
C ASP A 203 3.51 24.03 -3.87
N VAL A 204 2.22 23.70 -3.73
CA VAL A 204 1.74 22.50 -3.03
C VAL A 204 1.01 21.52 -3.94
N ARG A 205 0.82 20.30 -3.46
CA ARG A 205 -0.06 19.29 -4.06
C ARG A 205 -1.13 18.95 -3.03
N ASP A 206 -2.19 19.75 -3.00
CA ASP A 206 -3.27 19.63 -2.03
C ASP A 206 -4.19 18.46 -2.38
N PHE A 207 -4.23 17.45 -1.52
CA PHE A 207 -5.10 16.29 -1.67
C PHE A 207 -6.49 16.48 -1.05
N LYS A 208 -6.84 17.69 -0.60
CA LYS A 208 -8.17 18.10 -0.15
C LYS A 208 -8.81 17.18 0.90
N GLY A 209 -8.02 16.66 1.83
CA GLY A 209 -8.51 15.79 2.90
C GLY A 209 -8.71 14.33 2.46
N THR A 210 -7.97 13.88 1.43
CA THR A 210 -7.92 12.46 1.06
C THR A 210 -7.57 11.59 2.25
N LYS A 211 -8.23 10.44 2.34
CA LYS A 211 -8.04 9.46 3.41
C LYS A 211 -7.40 8.20 2.89
N ILE A 212 -6.38 7.74 3.58
CA ILE A 212 -5.68 6.48 3.32
C ILE A 212 -5.77 5.64 4.59
N ASP A 213 -6.70 4.70 4.60
CA ASP A 213 -6.97 3.83 5.75
C ASP A 213 -6.36 2.45 5.50
N VAL A 214 -5.48 1.99 6.39
CA VAL A 214 -4.78 0.71 6.26
C VAL A 214 -4.96 -0.08 7.54
N SER A 215 -5.62 -1.23 7.46
CA SER A 215 -5.87 -2.07 8.64
C SER A 215 -5.50 -3.53 8.43
N ASN A 216 -4.88 -4.15 9.43
CA ASN A 216 -4.51 -5.57 9.41
C ASN A 216 -3.79 -6.01 8.11
N SER A 217 -2.94 -5.15 7.58
CA SER A 217 -2.39 -5.27 6.23
C SER A 217 -0.87 -5.18 6.20
N LYS A 218 -0.27 -5.57 5.08
CA LYS A 218 1.17 -5.48 4.84
C LYS A 218 1.48 -4.60 3.64
N LEU A 219 2.31 -3.59 3.84
CA LEU A 219 2.84 -2.72 2.82
C LEU A 219 4.37 -2.89 2.77
N MET A 220 4.88 -3.57 1.74
CA MET A 220 6.28 -4.00 1.69
C MET A 220 6.94 -3.62 0.37
N GLY A 221 7.87 -2.69 0.41
CA GLY A 221 8.59 -2.27 -0.79
C GLY A 221 9.90 -1.61 -0.45
N TRP A 222 10.55 -0.99 -1.43
CA TRP A 222 11.63 -0.04 -1.13
C TRP A 222 11.10 1.10 -0.26
N THR A 223 9.80 1.37 -0.36
CA THR A 223 9.03 2.25 0.51
C THR A 223 7.63 1.70 0.69
N ALA A 224 7.09 1.80 1.90
CA ALA A 224 5.67 1.57 2.12
C ALA A 224 4.83 2.80 1.70
N LEU A 225 5.18 4.00 2.17
CA LEU A 225 4.49 5.25 1.84
C LEU A 225 5.46 6.30 1.30
N ASN A 226 5.28 6.72 0.04
CA ASN A 226 6.01 7.85 -0.57
C ASN A 226 5.07 9.04 -0.79
N ILE A 227 5.25 10.11 -0.01
CA ILE A 227 4.28 11.20 0.12
C ILE A 227 4.87 12.50 -0.45
N TRP A 228 4.35 12.97 -1.59
CA TRP A 228 4.69 14.26 -2.22
C TRP A 228 3.58 15.31 -2.08
N THR A 229 2.60 15.04 -1.23
CA THR A 229 1.33 15.77 -1.13
C THR A 229 1.12 16.34 0.25
N CYS A 230 0.15 17.23 0.38
CA CYS A 230 -0.28 17.82 1.63
C CYS A 230 -1.79 17.57 1.82
N ASN A 231 -2.33 17.90 3.01
CA ASN A 231 -3.76 17.71 3.32
C ASN A 231 -4.29 16.28 3.14
N THR A 232 -3.51 15.28 3.57
CA THR A 232 -3.90 13.86 3.55
C THR A 232 -3.96 13.32 4.97
N VAL A 233 -4.98 12.50 5.26
CA VAL A 233 -5.13 11.79 6.53
C VAL A 233 -4.80 10.31 6.30
N PHE A 234 -3.90 9.78 7.10
CA PHE A 234 -3.52 8.37 7.10
C PHE A 234 -3.88 7.77 8.46
N ASP A 235 -4.74 6.76 8.46
CA ASP A 235 -5.04 5.99 9.67
C ASP A 235 -4.60 4.53 9.44
N ILE A 236 -3.53 4.13 10.14
CA ILE A 236 -2.83 2.87 9.93
C ILE A 236 -2.93 2.06 11.21
N ALA A 237 -3.73 1.00 11.20
CA ALA A 237 -4.00 0.15 12.36
C ALA A 237 -3.49 -1.28 12.13
N ASP A 238 -2.80 -1.82 13.13
CA ASP A 238 -2.43 -3.24 13.20
C ASP A 238 -1.75 -3.77 11.93
N SER A 239 -0.98 -2.90 11.26
CA SER A 239 -0.42 -3.14 9.95
C SER A 239 1.10 -3.08 9.96
N GLU A 240 1.71 -3.77 9.01
CA GLU A 240 3.16 -3.77 8.80
C GLU A 240 3.51 -2.85 7.63
N LEU A 241 4.27 -1.80 7.91
CA LEU A 241 4.94 -0.96 6.91
C LEU A 241 6.42 -1.30 6.90
N ARG A 242 6.88 -1.86 5.78
CA ARG A 242 8.25 -2.33 5.62
C ARG A 242 8.94 -1.64 4.44
N GLY A 243 9.99 -0.88 4.75
CA GLY A 243 10.99 -0.40 3.79
C GLY A 243 12.11 -1.43 3.64
N ILE A 244 12.49 -1.75 2.40
CA ILE A 244 13.43 -2.81 2.04
C ILE A 244 14.44 -2.25 1.04
N ASN A 245 15.71 -2.15 1.46
CA ASN A 245 16.77 -1.63 0.61
C ASN A 245 17.88 -2.63 0.38
N THR A 246 17.89 -3.20 -0.81
CA THR A 246 18.91 -4.06 -1.41
C THR A 246 19.81 -3.27 -2.38
N SER A 247 19.65 -1.95 -2.53
CA SER A 247 20.50 -1.16 -3.41
C SER A 247 21.89 -0.94 -2.82
N ASN A 248 22.88 -0.83 -3.72
CA ASN A 248 24.24 -0.44 -3.40
C ASN A 248 24.60 0.95 -3.95
N GLY A 249 23.64 1.66 -4.55
CA GLY A 249 23.84 3.01 -5.07
C GLY A 249 24.01 4.02 -3.94
N SER A 250 24.92 4.99 -4.13
CA SER A 250 25.21 6.04 -3.14
C SER A 250 24.05 7.01 -2.90
N SER A 251 23.09 7.06 -3.84
CA SER A 251 21.97 7.99 -3.86
C SER A 251 20.63 7.31 -3.54
N ASP A 252 20.66 6.02 -3.24
CA ASP A 252 19.46 5.18 -3.14
C ASP A 252 19.05 4.96 -1.67
N GLY A 253 19.46 5.86 -0.77
CA GLY A 253 19.01 5.86 0.62
C GLY A 253 17.53 6.24 0.72
N PHE A 254 16.76 5.49 1.51
CA PHE A 254 15.32 5.73 1.66
C PHE A 254 14.80 5.41 3.07
N ALA A 255 13.48 5.28 3.23
CA ALA A 255 12.84 4.85 4.47
C ALA A 255 11.48 4.20 4.20
N ALA A 256 10.93 3.47 5.19
CA ALA A 256 9.62 2.85 5.09
C ALA A 256 8.49 3.88 4.83
N VAL A 257 8.55 5.04 5.50
CA VAL A 257 7.63 6.17 5.31
C VAL A 257 8.43 7.40 4.95
N VAL A 258 8.10 8.05 3.83
CA VAL A 258 8.79 9.25 3.36
C VAL A 258 7.82 10.40 3.14
N LEU A 259 8.02 11.46 3.92
CA LEU A 259 7.42 12.78 3.75
C LEU A 259 8.46 13.65 3.01
N ASN A 260 8.22 13.95 1.74
CA ASN A 260 9.21 14.63 0.91
C ASN A 260 9.39 16.11 1.30
N ASP A 261 10.48 16.71 0.83
CA ASP A 261 10.78 18.12 1.06
C ASP A 261 9.80 19.04 0.34
N ASN A 262 9.55 20.21 0.95
CA ASN A 262 8.80 21.31 0.33
C ASN A 262 7.38 20.92 -0.16
N ILE A 263 6.70 20.00 0.55
CA ILE A 263 5.34 19.55 0.21
C ILE A 263 4.23 20.48 0.75
N TYR A 264 4.54 21.36 1.70
CA TYR A 264 3.62 22.30 2.34
C TYR A 264 3.69 23.74 1.80
N GLY A 265 4.65 24.02 0.91
CA GLY A 265 4.79 25.32 0.24
C GLY A 265 5.00 26.49 1.21
N ASN A 266 4.67 27.70 0.78
CA ASN A 266 4.80 28.93 1.57
C ASN A 266 3.43 29.47 2.04
N LEU A 267 2.51 28.56 2.38
CA LEU A 267 1.17 28.94 2.81
C LEU A 267 1.21 29.61 4.19
N GLU A 268 0.37 30.63 4.42
CA GLU A 268 0.22 31.27 5.75
C GLU A 268 -0.16 30.25 6.82
N LYS A 269 -0.96 29.25 6.43
CA LYS A 269 -1.31 28.08 7.23
C LYS A 269 -1.04 26.83 6.42
N PRO A 270 -0.01 26.04 6.79
CA PRO A 270 0.28 24.77 6.15
C PRO A 270 -0.93 23.83 6.18
N LEU A 271 -1.24 23.21 5.04
CA LEU A 271 -2.21 22.12 4.96
C LEU A 271 -1.49 20.82 5.32
N TYR A 272 -1.34 20.54 6.62
CA TYR A 272 -0.52 19.42 7.07
C TYR A 272 -1.12 18.05 6.71
N ASN A 273 -0.24 17.05 6.58
CA ASN A 273 -0.67 15.65 6.61
C ASN A 273 -0.82 15.19 8.06
N THR A 274 -1.72 14.23 8.31
CA THR A 274 -1.85 13.56 9.61
C THR A 274 -1.61 12.07 9.42
N LEU A 275 -0.72 11.48 10.22
CA LEU A 275 -0.48 10.05 10.24
C LEU A 275 -0.74 9.51 11.65
N THR A 276 -1.74 8.64 11.78
CA THR A 276 -2.00 7.89 13.01
C THR A 276 -1.56 6.44 12.83
N PHE A 277 -0.69 5.97 13.70
CA PHE A 277 -0.29 4.57 13.79
C PHE A 277 -0.88 3.96 15.06
N THR A 278 -1.79 2.99 14.92
CA THR A 278 -2.42 2.28 16.03
C THR A 278 -1.92 0.84 16.04
N GLY A 279 -0.98 0.52 16.94
CA GLY A 279 -0.28 -0.77 16.93
C GLY A 279 0.52 -1.04 15.64
N GLY A 280 0.73 -2.32 15.30
CA GLY A 280 1.45 -2.74 14.10
C GLY A 280 2.95 -2.48 14.16
N SER A 281 3.58 -2.34 12.99
CA SER A 281 5.02 -2.04 12.94
C SER A 281 5.45 -1.19 11.74
N ILE A 282 6.43 -0.33 11.97
CA ILE A 282 7.18 0.41 10.95
C ILE A 282 8.61 -0.12 10.98
N GLY A 283 9.17 -0.53 9.84
CA GLY A 283 10.54 -1.02 9.84
C GLY A 283 11.33 -0.72 8.58
N GLY A 284 12.59 -0.35 8.78
CA GLY A 284 13.58 -0.15 7.72
C GLY A 284 14.57 -1.29 7.70
N TYR A 285 14.64 -2.02 6.58
CA TYR A 285 15.47 -3.22 6.43
C TYR A 285 16.51 -3.01 5.34
N LYS A 286 17.76 -3.16 5.73
CA LYS A 286 18.93 -2.96 4.86
C LYS A 286 19.56 -4.30 4.50
N TYR A 287 19.55 -4.61 3.21
CA TYR A 287 20.20 -5.79 2.63
C TYR A 287 21.28 -5.43 1.59
N GLY A 288 21.33 -4.17 1.15
CA GLY A 288 22.42 -3.59 0.36
C GLY A 288 23.29 -2.62 1.18
N THR A 289 24.08 -1.79 0.50
CA THR A 289 24.91 -0.77 1.17
C THR A 289 24.20 0.56 1.39
N ALA A 290 23.14 0.87 0.64
CA ALA A 290 22.32 2.07 0.83
C ALA A 290 21.59 2.06 2.19
N SER A 291 21.28 3.24 2.72
CA SER A 291 20.56 3.38 4.00
C SER A 291 19.06 3.08 3.84
N GLU A 292 18.44 2.61 4.92
CA GLU A 292 16.99 2.42 4.98
C GLU A 292 16.49 2.82 6.36
N GLY A 293 15.85 3.98 6.45
CA GLY A 293 15.27 4.52 7.68
C GLY A 293 13.85 4.00 7.94
N LEU A 294 13.27 4.45 9.06
CA LEU A 294 11.88 4.14 9.39
C LEU A 294 10.95 5.25 8.88
N ILE A 295 11.11 6.47 9.40
CA ILE A 295 10.36 7.64 8.97
C ILE A 295 11.36 8.70 8.50
N ARG A 296 11.29 9.09 7.23
CA ARG A 296 11.99 10.25 6.71
C ARG A 296 11.06 11.45 6.65
N ALA A 297 11.44 12.55 7.31
CA ALA A 297 10.69 13.79 7.33
C ALA A 297 11.44 14.91 6.61
N GLY A 298 10.73 15.57 5.69
CA GLY A 298 11.24 16.70 4.93
C GLY A 298 11.47 17.96 5.75
N ASN A 299 12.14 18.92 5.12
CA ASN A 299 12.66 20.17 5.70
C ASN A 299 11.63 21.17 6.28
N GLN A 300 10.32 20.93 6.13
CA GLN A 300 9.29 21.87 6.59
C GLN A 300 8.70 21.52 7.96
N LEU A 301 8.79 20.27 8.41
CA LEU A 301 8.37 19.85 9.75
C LEU A 301 6.90 20.21 10.12
N GLU A 302 5.99 20.11 9.15
CA GLU A 302 4.56 20.42 9.36
C GLU A 302 3.67 19.18 9.56
N THR A 303 4.15 17.97 9.26
CA THR A 303 3.34 16.74 9.40
C THR A 303 2.99 16.46 10.87
N HIS A 304 1.74 16.07 11.12
CA HIS A 304 1.31 15.57 12.43
C HIS A 304 1.41 14.04 12.46
N ILE A 305 2.09 13.49 13.46
CA ILE A 305 2.28 12.04 13.64
C ILE A 305 1.84 11.64 15.04
N LYS A 306 1.01 10.61 15.13
CA LYS A 306 0.49 10.09 16.39
C LYS A 306 0.68 8.58 16.47
N PHE A 307 1.19 8.12 17.61
CA PHE A 307 1.32 6.69 17.90
C PHE A 307 0.36 6.29 19.02
N VAL A 308 -0.42 5.24 18.79
CA VAL A 308 -1.50 4.77 19.66
C VAL A 308 -1.31 3.29 19.92
N GLU A 309 -1.55 2.85 21.14
CA GLU A 309 -1.62 1.44 21.47
C GLU A 309 -2.92 0.84 20.92
N SER A 310 -2.80 -0.31 20.24
CA SER A 310 -3.92 -1.12 19.78
C SER A 310 -4.29 -2.16 20.83
N ASP A 311 -5.57 -2.48 20.93
CA ASP A 311 -6.04 -3.61 21.74
C ASP A 311 -5.57 -4.97 21.18
N ASP A 312 -5.31 -5.04 19.87
CA ASP A 312 -4.98 -6.30 19.17
C ASP A 312 -3.47 -6.55 19.12
N THR A 313 -2.69 -5.56 18.66
CA THR A 313 -1.22 -5.71 18.50
C THR A 313 -0.40 -4.99 19.56
N GLY A 314 -1.04 -4.23 20.46
CA GLY A 314 -0.37 -3.44 21.48
C GLY A 314 0.31 -2.19 20.92
N LYS A 315 1.51 -1.89 21.41
CA LYS A 315 2.32 -0.75 21.01
C LYS A 315 2.74 -0.80 19.52
N VAL A 316 3.15 0.35 18.99
CA VAL A 316 3.73 0.43 17.64
C VAL A 316 5.18 -0.02 17.69
N TYR A 317 5.55 -1.03 16.90
CA TYR A 317 6.91 -1.57 16.89
C TYR A 317 7.77 -0.91 15.80
N PHE A 318 8.92 -0.39 16.21
CA PHE A 318 9.94 0.14 15.32
C PHE A 318 11.00 -0.94 15.11
N LYS A 319 11.11 -1.47 13.88
CA LYS A 319 11.93 -2.65 13.56
C LYS A 319 13.05 -2.34 12.58
N SER A 320 14.19 -3.00 12.74
CA SER A 320 15.24 -2.99 11.73
C SER A 320 16.12 -4.23 11.86
N ASN A 321 16.79 -4.64 10.78
CA ASN A 321 17.81 -5.69 10.79
C ASN A 321 19.24 -5.14 10.97
N VAL A 322 19.39 -3.81 11.10
CA VAL A 322 20.65 -3.10 11.36
C VAL A 322 20.44 -2.04 12.45
N PRO A 323 21.49 -1.53 13.11
CA PRO A 323 21.36 -0.31 13.92
C PRO A 323 20.74 0.81 13.09
N ASN A 324 19.77 1.54 13.66
CA ASN A 324 18.96 2.50 12.92
C ASN A 324 18.48 3.65 13.81
N SER A 325 17.92 4.67 13.15
CA SER A 325 17.31 5.85 13.76
C SER A 325 15.79 5.82 13.58
N HIS A 326 15.05 6.39 14.53
CA HIS A 326 13.59 6.45 14.46
C HIS A 326 13.14 7.40 13.35
N PHE A 327 13.84 8.53 13.23
CA PHE A 327 13.61 9.54 12.21
C PHE A 327 14.88 9.84 11.43
N THR A 328 14.69 10.18 10.16
CA THR A 328 15.73 10.78 9.32
C THR A 328 15.20 12.09 8.76
N PHE A 329 15.97 13.17 8.88
CA PHE A 329 15.58 14.49 8.43
C PHE A 329 16.42 14.94 7.25
N THR A 330 15.79 15.63 6.29
CA THR A 330 16.48 16.28 5.16
C THR A 330 16.53 17.79 5.31
N GLY A 331 17.48 18.41 4.60
CA GLY A 331 17.46 19.85 4.34
C GLY A 331 18.19 20.74 5.34
N ASN A 332 19.38 20.34 5.82
CA ASN A 332 20.25 21.14 6.68
C ASN A 332 19.52 21.81 7.85
N LEU A 333 18.64 21.04 8.52
CA LEU A 333 17.86 21.53 9.64
C LEU A 333 18.74 21.69 10.88
N GLU A 334 18.57 22.81 11.57
CA GLU A 334 19.18 23.01 12.89
C GLU A 334 18.58 21.99 13.88
N PRO A 335 19.40 21.33 14.74
CA PRO A 335 18.91 20.36 15.70
C PRO A 335 17.76 20.89 16.58
N GLU A 336 17.80 22.17 16.98
CA GLU A 336 16.75 22.79 17.80
C GLU A 336 15.36 22.75 17.11
N LEU A 337 15.31 22.86 15.78
CA LEU A 337 14.05 22.77 15.03
C LEU A 337 13.50 21.34 15.06
N ILE A 338 14.40 20.34 14.96
CA ILE A 338 14.05 18.92 15.04
C ILE A 338 13.54 18.58 16.44
N GLU A 339 14.24 18.99 17.49
CA GLU A 339 13.83 18.79 18.88
C GLU A 339 12.47 19.43 19.17
N ASN A 340 12.26 20.66 18.68
CA ASN A 340 10.97 21.34 18.80
C ASN A 340 9.86 20.56 18.08
N TYR A 341 10.12 20.08 16.86
CA TYR A 341 9.17 19.27 16.10
C TYR A 341 8.78 17.98 16.85
N LEU A 342 9.79 17.22 17.32
CA LEU A 342 9.60 15.92 17.94
C LEU A 342 8.98 15.99 19.35
N TYR A 343 9.28 17.03 20.15
CA TYR A 343 8.94 17.01 21.58
C TYR A 343 8.09 18.17 22.08
N LEU A 344 8.20 19.36 21.48
CA LEU A 344 7.62 20.58 22.05
C LEU A 344 6.38 21.04 21.29
N SER A 345 6.37 20.88 19.96
CA SER A 345 5.35 21.42 19.06
C SER A 345 3.99 20.71 19.14
N GLN A 346 3.90 19.55 19.80
CA GLN A 346 2.74 18.64 19.79
C GLN A 346 2.38 18.09 18.39
N LYS A 347 3.26 18.26 17.39
CA LYS A 347 3.08 17.65 16.06
C LYS A 347 3.40 16.16 16.07
N VAL A 348 4.32 15.71 16.92
CA VAL A 348 4.60 14.28 17.15
C VAL A 348 4.15 13.91 18.57
N THR A 349 3.27 12.91 18.70
CA THR A 349 2.65 12.53 19.99
C THR A 349 2.53 11.02 20.16
N GLY A 350 2.41 10.55 21.41
CA GLY A 350 2.24 9.12 21.74
C GLY A 350 3.53 8.31 21.71
N ILE A 351 4.68 8.96 21.88
CA ILE A 351 6.03 8.36 21.83
C ILE A 351 6.17 7.22 22.85
N GLU A 352 5.49 7.33 23.98
CA GLU A 352 5.41 6.30 25.03
C GLU A 352 4.79 4.97 24.53
N ASN A 353 4.07 5.00 23.41
CA ASN A 353 3.43 3.84 22.78
C ASN A 353 4.32 3.18 21.73
N ILE A 354 5.63 3.46 21.72
CA ILE A 354 6.59 2.87 20.78
C ILE A 354 7.46 1.83 21.48
N VAL A 355 7.77 0.74 20.75
CA VAL A 355 8.76 -0.27 21.16
C VAL A 355 9.80 -0.43 20.06
N THR A 356 11.06 -0.20 20.41
CA THR A 356 12.19 -0.28 19.47
C THR A 356 12.83 -1.66 19.49
N GLN A 357 13.01 -2.25 18.30
CA GLN A 357 13.58 -3.57 18.06
C GLN A 357 14.68 -3.47 17.00
N PHE A 358 15.76 -2.77 17.35
CA PHE A 358 16.97 -2.69 16.52
C PHE A 358 18.03 -3.65 17.08
N PRO A 359 18.89 -4.26 16.25
CA PRO A 359 20.08 -4.95 16.72
C PRO A 359 20.92 -3.97 17.55
N ALA A 360 21.42 -4.43 18.71
CA ALA A 360 22.11 -3.64 19.74
C ALA A 360 22.69 -2.32 19.23
N ALA A 361 21.90 -1.25 19.36
CA ALA A 361 22.34 0.10 19.07
C ALA A 361 22.95 0.72 20.32
N THR A 362 23.93 1.60 20.14
CA THR A 362 24.68 2.32 21.18
C THR A 362 23.84 3.37 21.93
N TYR A 363 22.55 3.13 22.16
CA TYR A 363 21.67 4.05 22.89
C TYR A 363 21.44 3.50 24.30
N ASN A 364 22.44 3.72 25.15
CA ASN A 364 22.32 3.53 26.59
C ASN A 364 21.38 4.61 27.15
N GLY A 365 20.09 4.29 27.23
CA GLY A 365 19.13 4.93 28.12
C GLY A 365 18.83 6.41 27.86
N GLU A 366 17.70 6.67 27.19
CA GLU A 366 16.68 7.63 27.62
C GLU A 366 15.47 7.57 26.68
N SER A 367 14.33 8.09 27.13
CA SER A 367 13.05 8.19 26.42
C SER A 367 13.08 9.23 25.28
N GLN A 368 14.10 9.19 24.43
CA GLN A 368 14.29 10.08 23.31
C GLN A 368 14.40 9.28 22.01
N PHE A 369 13.86 9.84 20.93
CA PHE A 369 14.04 9.32 19.58
C PHE A 369 15.48 9.54 19.16
N SER A 370 16.10 8.52 18.59
CA SER A 370 17.28 8.71 17.75
C SER A 370 16.87 9.29 16.39
N TYR A 371 17.63 10.27 15.91
CA TYR A 371 17.47 10.81 14.57
C TYR A 371 18.81 11.06 13.88
N GLU A 372 18.76 11.13 12.56
CA GLU A 372 19.88 11.51 11.70
C GLU A 372 19.46 12.66 10.78
N ILE A 373 20.42 13.50 10.40
CA ILE A 373 20.26 14.51 9.36
C ILE A 373 21.06 14.04 8.15
N ILE A 374 20.40 13.98 7.00
CA ILE A 374 21.03 13.63 5.72
C ILE A 374 20.97 14.85 4.79
N GLU A 375 22.05 15.05 4.03
CA GLU A 375 22.17 16.12 3.04
C GLU A 375 21.31 15.89 1.79
#